data_AF-A0A1F9P013-F1
#
_entry.id   AF-A0A1F9P013-F1
#
_cell.length_a   1.000
_cell.length_b   1.000
_cell.length_c   1.000
_cell.angle_alpha   90.00
_cell.angle_beta   90.00
_cell.angle_gamma   90.00
#
_symmetry.space_group_name_H-M   'P 1'
#
loop_
_entity.id
_entity.type
_entity.pdbx_description
1 polymer ?
#
loop_
_entity_poly.entity_id
_entity_poly.type
_entity_poly.pdbx_seq_one_letter_code
_entity_poly.pdbx_strand_id
1 'polypeptide(L)'
;MSRISQGLYVSVSLESRTSNVSLEDPWLIADRLFFPCYICGWSTAEYFELTEQIFSTIVVMTIQKPRDRSPEIKGTGFMLRTISSKAMFGMKSV
;
A
#
# COMPACT_ATOMS: atom_id res chain seq x y z
N MET A 1 19.07 -3.11 3.96
CA MET A 1 17.79 -3.81 4.28
C MET A 1 17.13 -3.10 5.43
N SER A 2 15.83 -2.82 5.35
CA SER A 2 15.05 -2.26 6.45
C SER A 2 13.82 -3.11 6.74
N ARG A 3 13.52 -3.31 8.03
CA ARG A 3 12.29 -3.99 8.47
C ARG A 3 11.08 -3.05 8.36
N ILE A 4 9.96 -3.58 7.89
CA ILE A 4 8.67 -2.89 7.82
C ILE A 4 7.66 -3.52 8.79
N SER A 5 7.54 -4.84 8.75
CA SER A 5 6.70 -5.63 9.65
C SER A 5 7.43 -6.92 10.04
N GLN A 6 6.86 -7.71 10.94
CA GLN A 6 7.42 -9.01 11.29
C GLN A 6 7.47 -9.91 10.05
N GLY A 7 8.69 -10.31 9.67
CA GLY A 7 8.92 -11.13 8.47
C GLY A 7 8.92 -10.37 7.15
N LEU A 8 8.69 -9.05 7.13
CA LEU A 8 8.70 -8.23 5.91
C LEU A 8 9.85 -7.21 5.94
N TYR A 9 10.76 -7.35 4.98
CA TYR A 9 11.94 -6.50 4.80
C TYR A 9 11.96 -5.93 3.39
N VAL A 10 12.45 -4.70 3.25
CA VAL A 10 12.61 -4.01 1.98
C VAL A 10 14.08 -3.67 1.75
N SER A 11 14.51 -3.79 0.49
CA SER A 11 15.79 -3.32 -0.02
C SER A 11 15.94 -1.83 0.26
N VAL A 12 17.10 -1.43 0.77
CA VAL A 12 17.45 -0.01 0.87
C VAL A 12 18.69 0.14 0.03
N SER A 13 18.62 1.00 -0.98
CA SER A 13 19.72 1.25 -1.89
C SER A 13 20.93 1.80 -1.11
N LEU A 14 22.14 1.35 -1.48
CA LEU A 14 23.39 1.73 -0.81
C LEU A 14 23.67 3.23 -0.89
N GLU A 15 23.17 3.90 -1.93
CA GLU A 15 23.30 5.34 -2.14
C GLU A 15 22.37 6.18 -1.24
N SER A 16 21.41 5.53 -0.57
CA SER A 16 20.48 6.25 0.29
C SER A 16 21.17 6.78 1.54
N ARG A 17 21.03 8.08 1.77
CA ARG A 17 21.52 8.77 2.98
C ARG A 17 20.74 8.40 4.24
N THR A 18 19.56 7.80 4.11
CA THR A 18 18.69 7.49 5.25
C THR A 18 17.90 6.20 5.03
N SER A 19 17.53 5.51 6.12
CA SER A 19 16.71 4.28 6.05
C SER A 19 15.20 4.53 5.85
N ASN A 20 14.81 5.80 5.73
CA ASN A 20 13.45 6.27 5.49
C ASN A 20 13.31 6.64 4.00
N VAL A 21 13.48 5.64 3.15
CA VAL A 21 13.36 5.78 1.70
C VAL A 21 11.95 5.41 1.31
N SER A 22 11.39 6.15 0.34
CA SER A 22 10.12 5.79 -0.28
C SER A 22 10.19 4.35 -0.77
N LEU A 23 9.09 3.62 -0.56
CA LEU A 23 8.99 2.22 -0.96
C LEU A 23 9.09 2.10 -2.49
N GLU A 24 9.92 1.21 -3.00
CA GLU A 24 10.04 0.94 -4.45
C GLU A 24 8.71 0.44 -5.02
N ASP A 25 8.10 -0.54 -4.35
CA ASP A 25 6.79 -1.12 -4.74
C ASP A 25 5.77 -1.04 -3.58
N PRO A 26 5.15 0.13 -3.37
CA PRO A 26 4.19 0.31 -2.28
C PRO A 26 2.97 -0.63 -2.36
N TRP A 27 2.57 -1.02 -3.57
CA TRP A 27 1.41 -1.86 -3.83
C TRP A 27 1.65 -3.31 -3.40
N LEU A 28 2.83 -3.84 -3.69
CA LEU A 28 3.24 -5.17 -3.25
C LEU A 28 3.33 -5.22 -1.72
N ILE A 29 3.80 -4.15 -1.10
CA ILE A 29 3.87 -4.04 0.35
C ILE A 29 2.47 -3.96 0.96
N ALA A 30 1.55 -3.21 0.35
CA ALA A 30 0.15 -3.17 0.76
C ALA A 30 -0.48 -4.57 0.71
N ASP A 31 -0.26 -5.32 -0.36
CA ASP A 31 -0.74 -6.70 -0.49
C ASP A 31 -0.19 -7.57 0.64
N ARG A 32 1.14 -7.59 0.85
CA ARG A 32 1.76 -8.41 1.90
C ARG A 32 1.32 -8.05 3.32
N LEU A 33 1.01 -6.78 3.58
CA LEU A 33 0.61 -6.32 4.91
C LEU A 33 -0.88 -6.49 5.18
N PHE A 34 -1.72 -6.25 4.17
CA PHE A 34 -3.17 -6.12 4.34
C PHE A 34 -3.98 -7.20 3.62
N PHE A 35 -3.32 -8.24 3.08
CA PHE A 35 -3.99 -9.36 2.43
C PHE A 35 -5.03 -10.02 3.36
N PRO A 36 -6.26 -10.29 2.88
CA PRO A 36 -6.77 -10.01 1.55
C PRO A 36 -7.17 -8.54 1.37
N CYS A 37 -6.69 -7.90 0.29
CA CYS A 37 -6.99 -6.50 -0.03
C CYS A 37 -6.99 -6.20 -1.54
N TYR A 38 -7.51 -5.04 -1.91
CA TYR A 38 -7.30 -4.41 -3.22
C TYR A 38 -7.02 -2.91 -3.07
N ILE A 39 -6.35 -2.34 -4.06
CA ILE A 39 -6.01 -0.93 -4.12
C ILE A 39 -7.13 -0.19 -4.84
N CYS A 40 -7.48 0.99 -4.35
CA CYS A 40 -8.60 1.77 -4.87
C CYS A 40 -8.32 3.28 -4.81
N GLY A 41 -9.32 4.06 -5.22
CA GLY A 41 -9.27 5.51 -5.16
C GLY A 41 -8.32 6.10 -6.19
N TRP A 42 -7.65 7.18 -5.80
CA TRP A 42 -6.85 7.98 -6.71
C TRP A 42 -5.60 7.27 -7.25
N SER A 43 -4.97 6.40 -6.45
CA SER A 43 -3.83 5.59 -6.91
C SER A 43 -4.24 4.65 -8.06
N THR A 44 -5.46 4.13 -8.02
CA THR A 44 -6.00 3.30 -9.10
C THR A 44 -6.44 4.13 -10.30
N ALA A 45 -6.95 5.34 -10.07
CA ALA A 45 -7.32 6.25 -11.14
C ALA A 45 -6.08 6.68 -11.96
N GLU A 46 -4.96 6.95 -11.31
CA GLU A 46 -3.69 7.25 -11.97
C GLU A 46 -3.18 6.05 -12.80
N TYR A 47 -3.15 4.85 -12.21
CA TYR A 47 -2.75 3.62 -12.92
C TYR A 47 -3.60 3.31 -14.17
N PHE A 48 -4.91 3.62 -14.14
CA PHE A 48 -5.79 3.43 -15.29
C PHE A 48 -5.83 4.65 -16.23
N GLU A 49 -4.89 5.59 -16.08
CA GLU A 49 -4.77 6.81 -16.90
C GLU A 49 -6.04 7.67 -16.87
N LEU A 50 -6.81 7.59 -15.78
CA LEU A 50 -8.00 8.41 -15.56
C LEU A 50 -7.63 9.81 -15.01
N THR A 51 -6.40 9.99 -14.54
CA THR A 51 -5.85 11.26 -14.06
C THR A 51 -4.32 11.28 -14.08
N GLU A 52 -3.74 12.44 -14.39
CA GLU A 52 -2.29 12.71 -14.34
C GLU A 52 -1.79 13.15 -12.95
N GLN A 53 -2.70 13.31 -11.99
CA GLN A 53 -2.34 13.79 -10.66
C GLN A 53 -1.59 12.70 -9.89
N ILE A 54 -0.41 13.03 -9.33
CA ILE A 54 0.39 12.12 -8.52
C ILE A 54 -0.09 12.18 -7.06
N PHE A 55 -0.41 11.03 -6.49
CA PHE A 55 -0.91 10.91 -5.11
C PHE A 55 0.14 10.24 -4.20
N SER A 56 0.41 10.87 -3.06
CA SER A 56 1.34 10.34 -2.04
C SER A 56 0.71 9.31 -1.10
N THR A 57 -0.63 9.16 -1.13
CA THR A 57 -1.38 8.28 -0.24
C THR A 57 -2.06 7.18 -1.03
N ILE A 58 -1.90 5.93 -0.58
CA ILE A 58 -2.45 4.74 -1.21
C ILE A 58 -3.69 4.30 -0.45
N VAL A 59 -4.82 4.18 -1.15
CA VAL A 59 -6.06 3.72 -0.54
C VAL A 59 -6.20 2.22 -0.71
N VAL A 60 -6.32 1.51 0.40
CA VAL A 60 -6.39 0.04 0.44
C VAL A 60 -7.71 -0.38 1.07
N MET A 61 -8.45 -1.24 0.36
CA MET A 61 -9.65 -1.89 0.87
C MET A 61 -9.28 -3.29 1.32
N THR A 62 -9.52 -3.61 2.58
CA THR A 62 -9.13 -4.89 3.18
C THR A 62 -10.27 -5.49 4.01
N ILE A 63 -10.27 -6.81 4.18
CA ILE A 63 -11.17 -7.47 5.15
C ILE A 63 -10.58 -7.41 6.57
N GLN A 64 -9.27 -7.16 6.67
CA GLN A 64 -8.60 -7.01 7.97
C GLN A 64 -9.19 -5.82 8.74
N LYS A 65 -9.15 -5.92 10.08
CA LYS A 65 -9.57 -4.86 11.00
C LYS A 65 -8.33 -4.31 11.70
N PRO A 66 -7.44 -3.59 10.98
CA PRO A 66 -6.25 -3.01 11.57
C PRO A 66 -6.65 -1.95 12.60
N ARG A 67 -5.88 -1.87 13.69
CA ARG A 67 -6.11 -0.89 14.77
C ARG A 67 -5.83 0.53 14.30
N ASP A 68 -4.75 0.70 13.53
CA ASP A 68 -4.44 1.94 12.84
C ASP A 68 -4.96 1.85 11.39
N ARG A 69 -5.74 2.85 10.98
CA ARG A 69 -6.35 2.91 9.64
C ARG A 69 -5.65 3.91 8.72
N SER A 70 -4.68 4.65 9.23
CA SER A 70 -3.88 5.59 8.46
C SER A 70 -2.39 5.43 8.75
N PRO A 71 -1.82 4.21 8.68
CA PRO A 71 -0.42 4.03 9.01
C PRO A 71 0.47 4.69 7.95
N GLU A 72 1.51 5.35 8.41
CA GLU A 72 2.61 5.81 7.57
C GLU A 72 3.75 4.79 7.64
N ILE A 73 4.12 4.23 6.49
CA ILE A 73 5.18 3.24 6.40
C ILE A 73 6.26 3.79 5.49
N LYS A 74 7.43 4.08 6.06
CA LYS A 74 8.62 4.54 5.31
C LYS A 74 8.34 5.77 4.42
N GLY A 75 7.56 6.72 4.93
CA GLY A 75 7.18 7.94 4.21
C GLY A 75 6.01 7.76 3.23
N THR A 76 5.50 6.54 3.05
CA THR A 76 4.30 6.28 2.26
C THR A 76 3.07 6.18 3.17
N GLY A 77 2.08 7.02 2.93
CA GLY A 77 0.81 7.00 3.65
C GLY A 77 -0.12 5.92 3.10
N PHE A 78 -0.68 5.10 3.98
CA PHE A 78 -1.72 4.14 3.63
C PHE A 78 -3.03 4.55 4.27
N MET A 79 -4.10 4.66 3.49
CA MET A 79 -5.46 4.84 4.01
C MET A 79 -6.22 3.52 3.88
N LEU A 80 -6.51 2.90 5.02
CA LEU A 80 -7.14 1.58 5.11
C LEU A 80 -8.64 1.71 5.35
N ARG A 81 -9.42 0.99 4.55
CA ARG A 81 -10.86 0.84 4.73
C ARG A 81 -11.21 -0.63 4.86
N THR A 82 -11.83 -0.98 5.99
CA THR A 82 -12.35 -2.32 6.19
C THR A 82 -13.67 -2.47 5.44
N ILE A 83 -13.76 -3.49 4.61
CA ILE A 83 -14.96 -3.86 3.86
C ILE A 83 -15.43 -5.27 4.21
N SER A 84 -16.68 -5.58 3.90
CA SER A 84 -17.20 -6.95 4.06
C SER A 84 -16.56 -7.89 3.03
N SER A 85 -16.43 -9.17 3.37
CA SER A 85 -15.95 -10.19 2.42
C SER A 85 -16.79 -10.27 1.14
N LYS A 86 -18.10 -9.94 1.22
CA LYS A 86 -19.00 -9.89 0.06
C LYS A 86 -18.62 -8.81 -0.96
N ALA A 87 -17.88 -7.78 -0.54
CA ALA A 87 -17.41 -6.72 -1.42
C ALA A 87 -16.07 -7.05 -2.12
N MET A 88 -15.47 -8.20 -1.81
CA MET A 88 -14.21 -8.66 -2.42
C MET A 88 -14.49 -9.53 -3.64
N PHE A 89 -15.00 -8.92 -4.72
CA PHE A 89 -15.29 -9.60 -5.98
C PHE A 89 -14.81 -8.78 -7.19
N GLY A 90 -14.63 -9.43 -8.34
CA GLY A 90 -14.29 -8.75 -9.60
C GLY A 90 -12.88 -8.13 -9.64
N MET A 91 -11.98 -8.53 -8.74
CA MET A 91 -10.63 -7.99 -8.66
C MET A 91 -9.74 -8.59 -9.77
N LYS A 92 -8.91 -7.75 -10.38
CA LYS A 92 -7.86 -8.17 -11.33
C LYS A 92 -6.55 -8.36 -10.56
N SER A 93 -5.88 -9.49 -10.77
CA SER A 93 -4.51 -9.67 -10.28
C SER A 93 -3.57 -8.78 -11.07
N VAL A 94 -2.74 -8.02 -10.36
CA VAL A 94 -1.62 -7.24 -10.92
C VAL A 94 -0.34 -8.02 -10.69
#